data_AF-A0A0P0ZFR2-F1
#
_entry.id   AF-A0A0P0ZFR2-F1
#
_cell.length_a   1.000
_cell.length_b   1.000
_cell.length_c   1.000
_cell.angle_alpha   90.00
_cell.angle_beta   90.00
_cell.angle_gamma   90.00
#
_symmetry.space_group_name_H-M   'P 1'
#
loop_
_entity.id
_entity.type
_entity.pdbx_description
1 polymer ?
#
loop_
_entity_poly.entity_id
_entity_poly.type
_entity_poly.pdbx_seq_one_letter_code
_entity_poly.pdbx_strand_id
1 'polypeptide(L)'
;MKTLALLFSFAFVLVFTAPTKTPDEIHLLQRIMKEANKTLKEGPEALLNHLVPAEFKQDRCKSHGPKDFCIAETILSNINKTQYGTSDNNIETISRVLEQYNKLHPSNCTMKTNGDEEQLRGLLMNLYNCAQAIYSRPHPVTHHKTTPAL
;
A
#
# COMPACT_ATOMS: atom_id res chain seq x y z
N MET A 1 -18.96 -58.65 23.97
CA MET A 1 -19.22 -57.19 24.04
C MET A 1 -18.29 -56.52 23.03
N LYS A 2 -18.83 -55.84 22.01
CA LYS A 2 -18.04 -55.12 20.99
C LYS A 2 -18.32 -53.62 21.15
N THR A 3 -17.37 -52.89 21.70
CA THR A 3 -17.42 -51.42 21.82
C THR A 3 -16.95 -50.80 20.51
N LEU A 4 -17.89 -50.22 19.75
CA LEU A 4 -17.57 -49.35 18.62
C LEU A 4 -17.12 -47.99 19.15
N ALA A 5 -15.87 -47.61 18.87
CA ALA A 5 -15.38 -46.26 19.08
C ALA A 5 -15.86 -45.38 17.91
N LEU A 6 -16.75 -44.44 18.20
CA LEU A 6 -17.14 -43.37 17.28
C LEU A 6 -16.00 -42.35 17.20
N LEU A 7 -15.31 -42.32 16.05
CA LEU A 7 -14.33 -41.28 15.73
C LEU A 7 -15.08 -40.03 15.26
N PHE A 8 -15.24 -39.05 16.15
CA PHE A 8 -15.70 -37.72 15.79
C PHE A 8 -14.60 -37.03 14.97
N SER A 9 -14.80 -36.94 13.66
CA SER A 9 -13.99 -36.12 12.77
C SER A 9 -14.40 -34.66 12.93
N PHE A 10 -13.62 -33.88 13.68
CA PHE A 10 -13.74 -32.43 13.67
C PHE A 10 -13.04 -31.90 12.42
N ALA A 11 -13.82 -31.52 11.41
CA ALA A 11 -13.33 -30.74 10.28
C ALA A 11 -12.99 -29.33 10.79
N PHE A 12 -11.71 -29.08 11.07
CA PHE A 12 -11.20 -27.72 11.24
C PHE A 12 -11.24 -27.04 9.88
N VAL A 13 -12.36 -26.38 9.57
CA VAL A 13 -12.41 -25.43 8.46
C VAL A 13 -11.56 -24.24 8.89
N LEU A 14 -10.29 -24.24 8.47
CA LEU A 14 -9.47 -23.03 8.47
C LEU A 14 -10.15 -22.05 7.51
N VAL A 15 -11.05 -21.23 8.04
CA VAL A 15 -11.61 -20.09 7.31
C VAL A 15 -10.44 -19.15 7.10
N PHE A 16 -9.79 -19.26 5.94
CA PHE A 16 -8.91 -18.22 5.43
C PHE A 16 -9.79 -17.00 5.16
N THR A 17 -10.08 -16.21 6.20
CA THR A 17 -10.62 -14.87 6.03
C THR A 17 -9.50 -14.08 5.38
N ALA A 18 -9.60 -13.84 4.06
CA ALA A 18 -8.73 -12.87 3.41
C ALA A 18 -8.79 -11.56 4.22
N PRO A 19 -7.66 -10.90 4.50
CA PRO A 19 -7.65 -9.71 5.35
C PRO A 19 -8.60 -8.67 4.76
N THR A 20 -9.68 -8.36 5.47
CA THR A 20 -10.52 -7.20 5.17
C THR A 20 -9.72 -5.96 5.53
N LYS A 21 -9.70 -4.96 4.64
CA LYS A 21 -9.03 -3.70 4.95
C LYS A 21 -9.62 -3.09 6.21
N THR A 22 -8.77 -2.62 7.11
CA THR A 22 -9.25 -1.93 8.32
C THR A 22 -9.67 -0.50 7.95
N PRO A 23 -10.54 0.15 8.76
CA PRO A 23 -10.84 1.58 8.58
C PRO A 23 -9.58 2.45 8.52
N ASP A 24 -8.56 2.10 9.30
CA ASP A 24 -7.26 2.77 9.28
C ASP A 24 -6.55 2.62 7.93
N GLU A 25 -6.51 1.41 7.36
CA GLU A 25 -5.94 1.16 6.04
C GLU A 25 -6.63 2.01 4.97
N ILE A 26 -7.97 2.06 4.99
CA ILE A 26 -8.79 2.86 4.07
C ILE A 26 -8.42 4.35 4.20
N HIS A 27 -8.33 4.86 5.43
CA HIS A 27 -7.97 6.25 5.70
C HIS A 27 -6.56 6.60 5.20
N LEU A 28 -5.59 5.71 5.41
CA LEU A 28 -4.21 5.89 4.95
C LEU A 28 -4.13 5.92 3.42
N LEU A 29 -4.81 5.00 2.73
CA LEU A 29 -4.88 4.98 1.26
C LEU A 29 -5.49 6.28 0.71
N GLN A 30 -6.54 6.80 1.35
CA GLN A 30 -7.14 8.09 0.98
C GLN A 30 -6.17 9.26 1.17
N ARG A 31 -5.42 9.30 2.28
CA ARG A 31 -4.39 10.33 2.48
C ARG A 31 -3.28 10.25 1.44
N ILE A 32 -2.79 9.04 1.11
CA ILE A 32 -1.78 8.86 0.05
C ILE A 32 -2.30 9.44 -1.26
N MET A 33 -3.51 9.06 -1.68
CA MET A 33 -4.12 9.58 -2.90
C MET A 33 -4.29 11.11 -2.89
N LYS A 34 -4.79 11.66 -1.77
CA LYS A 34 -5.02 13.10 -1.64
C LYS A 34 -3.73 13.89 -1.76
N GLU A 35 -2.72 13.53 -0.98
CA GLU A 35 -1.47 14.30 -0.93
C GLU A 35 -0.62 14.11 -2.20
N ALA A 36 -0.61 12.91 -2.81
CA ALA A 36 0.04 12.69 -4.09
C ALA A 36 -0.59 13.54 -5.19
N ASN A 37 -1.92 13.56 -5.29
CA ASN A 37 -2.64 14.37 -6.27
C ASN A 37 -2.45 15.87 -6.03
N LYS A 38 -2.42 16.31 -4.76
CA LYS A 38 -2.13 17.70 -4.41
C LYS A 38 -0.74 18.10 -4.85
N THR A 39 0.27 17.29 -4.54
CA THR A 39 1.67 17.53 -4.97
C THR A 39 1.78 17.57 -6.50
N LEU A 40 1.08 16.69 -7.23
CA LEU A 40 1.08 16.69 -8.69
C LEU A 40 0.46 17.96 -9.33
N LYS A 41 -0.47 18.61 -8.64
CA LYS A 41 -1.20 19.80 -9.14
C LYS A 41 -0.59 21.11 -8.70
N GLU A 42 -0.14 21.18 -7.45
CA GLU A 42 0.27 22.40 -6.76
C GLU A 42 1.79 22.42 -6.50
N GLY A 43 2.46 21.28 -6.69
CA GLY A 43 3.88 21.14 -6.41
C GLY A 43 4.75 21.92 -7.40
N PRO A 44 5.95 22.35 -6.98
CA PRO A 44 6.89 23.07 -7.83
C PRO A 44 7.38 22.19 -8.98
N GLU A 45 7.45 22.73 -10.20
CA GLU A 45 7.95 21.98 -11.36
C GLU A 45 9.38 21.45 -11.17
N ALA A 46 10.26 22.22 -10.50
CA ALA A 46 11.61 21.77 -10.19
C ALA A 46 11.63 20.51 -9.29
N LEU A 47 10.68 20.40 -8.36
CA LEU A 47 10.51 19.22 -7.51
C LEU A 47 9.94 18.06 -8.32
N LEU A 48 8.89 18.29 -9.12
CA LEU A 48 8.24 17.24 -9.91
C LEU A 48 9.14 16.65 -11.00
N ASN A 49 10.05 17.45 -11.55
CA ASN A 49 11.04 17.01 -12.54
C ASN A 49 12.32 16.44 -11.92
N HIS A 50 12.45 16.42 -10.58
CA HIS A 50 13.58 15.79 -9.91
C HIS A 50 13.62 14.29 -10.22
N LEU A 51 14.83 13.77 -10.45
CA LEU A 51 15.06 12.36 -10.75
C LEU A 51 15.16 11.56 -9.45
N VAL A 52 14.46 10.43 -9.42
CA VAL A 52 14.42 9.48 -8.31
C VAL A 52 14.57 8.05 -8.83
N PRO A 53 15.00 7.08 -8.02
CA PRO A 53 15.12 5.69 -8.47
C PRO A 53 13.80 5.11 -9.01
N ALA A 54 13.81 4.54 -10.21
CA ALA A 54 12.64 3.98 -10.90
C ALA A 54 12.27 2.56 -10.43
N GLU A 55 12.36 2.32 -9.13
CA GLU A 55 12.15 0.99 -8.52
C GLU A 55 10.70 0.72 -8.12
N PHE A 56 9.89 1.77 -7.95
CA PHE A 56 8.45 1.63 -7.72
C PHE A 56 7.77 1.11 -8.98
N LYS A 57 7.12 -0.06 -8.91
CA LYS A 57 6.43 -0.65 -10.06
C LYS A 57 4.93 -0.73 -9.79
N GLN A 58 4.14 0.11 -10.46
CA GLN A 58 2.70 0.22 -10.26
C GLN A 58 1.98 -1.14 -10.33
N ASP A 59 2.30 -2.01 -11.29
CA ASP A 59 1.60 -3.29 -11.45
C ASP A 59 1.95 -4.31 -10.37
N ARG A 60 3.20 -4.28 -9.89
CA ARG A 60 3.63 -5.05 -8.71
C ARG A 60 2.94 -4.52 -7.47
N CYS A 61 2.87 -3.20 -7.32
CA CYS A 61 2.19 -2.52 -6.22
C CYS A 61 0.71 -2.86 -6.17
N LYS A 62 0.00 -2.83 -7.31
CA LYS A 62 -1.40 -3.29 -7.36
C LYS A 62 -1.48 -4.68 -6.75
N SER A 63 -0.66 -5.63 -7.21
CA SER A 63 -0.77 -7.02 -6.80
C SER A 63 -0.32 -7.30 -5.35
N HIS A 64 0.77 -6.65 -4.88
CA HIS A 64 1.49 -6.96 -3.64
C HIS A 64 1.80 -5.70 -2.80
N GLY A 65 0.90 -4.72 -2.83
CA GLY A 65 0.93 -3.37 -2.21
C GLY A 65 2.04 -3.07 -1.20
N PRO A 66 2.14 -3.80 -0.08
CA PRO A 66 3.08 -3.49 1.00
C PRO A 66 4.55 -3.33 0.58
N LYS A 67 5.05 -4.15 -0.35
CA LYS A 67 6.48 -4.07 -0.75
C LYS A 67 6.79 -2.79 -1.53
N ASP A 68 5.90 -2.40 -2.43
CA ASP A 68 6.10 -1.20 -3.25
C ASP A 68 5.84 0.08 -2.48
N PHE A 69 4.93 0.09 -1.50
CA PHE A 69 4.77 1.24 -0.60
C PHE A 69 5.97 1.44 0.32
N CYS A 70 6.67 0.38 0.73
CA CYS A 70 7.98 0.49 1.38
C CYS A 70 9.02 1.18 0.46
N ILE A 71 9.10 0.78 -0.81
CA ILE A 71 10.02 1.42 -1.78
C ILE A 71 9.69 2.91 -1.95
N ALA A 72 8.41 3.24 -2.13
CA ALA A 72 7.98 4.64 -2.27
C ALA A 72 8.31 5.46 -1.01
N GLU A 73 8.11 4.90 0.18
CA GLU A 73 8.46 5.53 1.45
C GLU A 73 9.97 5.82 1.56
N THR A 74 10.81 4.84 1.22
CA THR A 74 12.26 5.01 1.25
C THR A 74 12.74 6.04 0.21
N ILE A 75 12.15 6.07 -0.99
CA ILE A 75 12.49 7.10 -1.99
C ILE A 75 12.10 8.50 -1.49
N LEU A 76 10.86 8.66 -1.03
CA LEU A 76 10.31 9.97 -0.67
C LEU A 76 10.94 10.55 0.60
N SER A 77 11.32 9.71 1.57
CA SER A 77 12.03 10.15 2.79
C SER A 77 13.43 10.69 2.53
N ASN A 78 14.08 10.25 1.45
CA ASN A 78 15.43 10.68 1.07
C ASN A 78 15.45 11.99 0.27
N ILE A 79 14.29 12.52 -0.14
CA ILE A 79 14.24 13.78 -0.91
C ILE A 79 14.54 14.96 0.03
N ASN A 80 15.69 15.61 -0.19
CA ASN A 80 16.03 16.82 0.55
C ASN A 80 15.23 18.03 0.05
N LYS A 81 14.13 18.31 0.72
CA LYS A 81 13.22 19.41 0.35
C LYS A 81 13.85 20.80 0.37
N THR A 82 14.83 21.03 1.24
CA THR A 82 15.49 22.35 1.37
C THR A 82 16.16 22.79 0.05
N GLN A 83 16.57 21.83 -0.77
CA GLN A 83 17.17 22.06 -2.08
C GLN A 83 16.20 22.66 -3.11
N TYR A 84 14.90 22.43 -2.94
CA TYR A 84 13.89 22.87 -3.91
C TYR A 84 13.21 24.18 -3.51
N GLY A 85 13.70 24.83 -2.42
CA GLY A 85 13.25 26.15 -1.99
C GLY A 85 11.78 26.21 -1.59
N THR A 86 11.17 25.06 -1.26
CA THR A 86 9.72 24.99 -1.05
C THR A 86 9.36 24.45 0.33
N SER A 87 8.31 25.02 0.89
CA SER A 87 7.65 24.54 2.11
C SER A 87 6.74 23.34 1.82
N ASP A 88 6.91 22.65 0.68
CA ASP A 88 5.99 21.60 0.25
C ASP A 88 6.09 20.39 1.20
N ASN A 89 5.28 20.47 2.25
CA ASN A 89 5.21 19.48 3.32
C ASN A 89 4.56 18.19 2.80
N ASN A 90 3.97 18.20 1.61
CA ASN A 90 3.19 17.09 1.09
C ASN A 90 4.06 15.83 0.85
N ILE A 91 5.30 15.94 0.32
CA ILE A 91 6.20 14.78 0.14
C ILE A 91 6.51 14.06 1.47
N GLU A 92 6.74 14.82 2.55
CA GLU A 92 6.99 14.26 3.88
C GLU A 92 5.71 13.73 4.51
N THR A 93 4.60 14.41 4.27
CA THR A 93 3.29 13.92 4.67
C THR A 93 3.01 12.57 4.01
N ILE A 94 3.25 12.44 2.71
CA ILE A 94 3.12 11.17 1.97
C ILE A 94 4.05 10.12 2.58
N SER A 95 5.34 10.45 2.79
CA SER A 95 6.32 9.54 3.40
C SER A 95 5.86 9.03 4.77
N ARG A 96 5.38 9.91 5.65
CA ARG A 96 4.86 9.54 6.99
C ARG A 96 3.60 8.70 6.91
N VAL A 97 2.71 8.97 5.96
CA VAL A 97 1.49 8.16 5.74
C VAL A 97 1.87 6.77 5.23
N LEU A 98 2.84 6.67 4.32
CA LEU A 98 3.36 5.39 3.86
C LEU A 98 4.04 4.62 4.99
N GLU A 99 4.81 5.29 5.85
CA GLU A 99 5.40 4.67 7.06
C GLU A 99 4.30 4.06 7.95
N GLN A 100 3.20 4.78 8.17
CA GLN A 100 2.03 4.28 8.92
C GLN A 100 1.38 3.08 8.22
N TYR A 101 1.22 3.11 6.89
CA TYR A 101 0.72 1.99 6.11
C TYR A 101 1.64 0.77 6.23
N ASN A 102 2.95 0.97 6.11
CA ASN A 102 3.96 -0.09 6.19
C ASN A 102 4.04 -0.72 7.60
N LYS A 103 3.66 0.01 8.66
CA LYS A 103 3.50 -0.57 10.01
C LYS A 103 2.32 -1.54 10.09
N LEU A 104 1.22 -1.27 9.38
CA LEU A 104 0.08 -2.19 9.29
C LEU A 104 0.37 -3.38 8.36
N HIS A 105 1.27 -3.20 7.40
CA HIS A 105 1.68 -4.23 6.45
C HIS A 105 3.20 -4.39 6.40
N PRO A 106 3.83 -4.97 7.45
CA PRO A 106 5.28 -5.08 7.52
C PRO A 106 5.85 -5.79 6.29
N SER A 107 6.72 -5.10 5.57
CA SER A 107 7.43 -5.63 4.41
C SER A 107 8.83 -5.08 4.39
N ASN A 108 9.81 -5.96 4.16
CA ASN A 108 11.18 -5.54 3.89
C ASN A 108 11.29 -5.16 2.41
N CYS A 109 11.74 -3.94 2.14
CA CYS A 109 12.17 -3.53 0.81
C CYS A 109 13.68 -3.29 0.81
N THR A 110 14.31 -3.68 -0.29
CA THR A 110 15.72 -3.39 -0.58
C THR A 110 15.75 -2.63 -1.89
N MET A 111 16.37 -1.46 -1.88
CA MET A 111 16.60 -0.64 -3.07
C MET A 111 17.97 -0.94 -3.67
N LYS A 112 18.07 -0.83 -4.99
CA LYS A 112 19.32 -0.88 -5.74
C LYS A 112 19.91 0.53 -5.83
N THR A 113 21.18 0.67 -5.46
CA THR A 113 21.86 1.97 -5.42
C THR A 113 22.21 2.56 -6.79
N ASN A 114 22.21 1.75 -7.87
CA ASN A 114 22.60 2.16 -9.23
C ASN A 114 21.54 1.78 -10.28
N GLY A 115 20.27 1.97 -9.95
CA GLY A 115 19.15 1.65 -10.85
C GLY A 115 18.86 2.76 -11.86
N ASP A 116 17.92 2.46 -12.78
CA ASP A 116 17.32 3.48 -13.63
C ASP A 116 16.64 4.56 -12.79
N GLU A 117 16.53 5.76 -13.34
CA GLU A 117 15.85 6.90 -12.71
C GLU A 117 14.57 7.26 -13.47
N GLU A 118 13.60 7.82 -12.74
CA GLU A 118 12.38 8.41 -13.28
C GLU A 118 12.14 9.79 -12.66
N GLN A 119 11.31 10.61 -13.29
CA GLN A 119 10.87 11.85 -12.66
C GLN A 119 9.99 11.54 -11.45
N LEU A 120 10.10 12.33 -10.38
CA LEU A 120 9.25 12.24 -9.19
C LEU A 120 7.75 12.31 -9.56
N ARG A 121 7.40 13.10 -10.58
CA ARG A 121 6.05 13.12 -11.16
C ARG A 121 5.56 11.72 -11.52
N GLY A 122 6.39 10.92 -12.19
CA GLY A 122 6.08 9.54 -12.58
C GLY A 122 5.82 8.65 -11.35
N LEU A 123 6.70 8.72 -10.35
CA LEU A 123 6.53 8.00 -9.09
C LEU A 123 5.22 8.37 -8.39
N LEU A 124 4.90 9.67 -8.28
CA LEU A 124 3.67 10.15 -7.63
C LEU A 124 2.40 9.72 -8.36
N MET A 125 2.40 9.73 -9.70
CA MET A 125 1.28 9.22 -10.51
C MET A 125 1.09 7.71 -10.30
N ASN A 126 2.18 6.95 -10.33
CA ASN A 126 2.14 5.51 -10.12
C ASN A 126 1.69 5.17 -8.70
N LEU A 127 2.13 5.94 -7.70
CA LEU A 127 1.74 5.81 -6.30
C LEU A 127 0.23 6.06 -6.11
N TYR A 128 -0.29 7.16 -6.66
CA TYR A 128 -1.72 7.47 -6.65
C TYR A 128 -2.53 6.32 -7.24
N ASN A 129 -2.15 5.84 -8.43
CA ASN A 129 -2.86 4.77 -9.12
C ASN A 129 -2.82 3.45 -8.34
N CYS A 130 -1.70 3.13 -7.68
CA CYS A 130 -1.62 1.95 -6.83
C CYS A 130 -2.55 2.07 -5.62
N ALA A 131 -2.50 3.19 -4.89
CA ALA A 131 -3.35 3.43 -3.73
C ALA A 131 -4.84 3.37 -4.10
N GLN A 132 -5.23 3.94 -5.24
CA GLN A 132 -6.58 3.85 -5.76
C GLN A 132 -6.98 2.41 -6.08
N ALA A 133 -6.13 1.66 -6.78
CA ALA A 133 -6.41 0.27 -7.11
C ALA A 133 -6.59 -0.60 -5.87
N ILE A 134 -5.75 -0.41 -4.84
CA ILE A 134 -5.89 -1.13 -3.57
C ILE A 134 -7.18 -0.70 -2.89
N TYR A 135 -7.42 0.61 -2.73
CA TYR A 135 -8.63 1.17 -2.12
C TYR A 135 -9.91 0.58 -2.71
N SER A 136 -10.02 0.58 -4.04
CA SER A 136 -11.19 0.11 -4.79
C SER A 136 -11.43 -1.40 -4.75
N ARG A 137 -10.49 -2.21 -4.22
CA ARG A 137 -10.70 -3.66 -4.13
C ARG A 137 -11.93 -3.99 -3.27
N PRO A 138 -12.84 -4.85 -3.77
CA PRO A 138 -13.97 -5.33 -2.98
C PRO A 138 -13.47 -5.92 -1.68
N HIS A 139 -14.15 -5.62 -0.58
CA HIS A 139 -13.93 -6.35 0.66
C HIS A 139 -14.47 -7.76 0.46
N PRO A 140 -13.78 -8.82 0.93
CA PRO A 140 -14.39 -10.13 1.00
C PRO A 140 -15.68 -10.01 1.81
N VAL A 141 -16.83 -10.02 1.13
CA VAL A 141 -18.11 -10.13 1.81
C VAL A 141 -18.14 -11.56 2.32
N THR A 142 -18.02 -11.74 3.64
CA THR A 142 -18.36 -13.01 4.26
C THR A 142 -19.85 -13.22 4.02
N HIS A 143 -20.18 -13.91 2.94
CA HIS A 143 -21.50 -14.51 2.79
C HIS A 143 -21.61 -15.54 3.92
N HIS A 144 -22.21 -15.13 5.04
CA HIS A 144 -22.75 -16.06 6.02
C HIS A 144 -23.78 -16.90 5.28
N LYS A 145 -23.36 -18.08 4.79
CA LYS A 145 -24.29 -19.14 4.45
C LYS A 145 -24.92 -19.58 5.76
N THR A 146 -26.05 -18.99 6.12
CA THR A 146 -26.94 -19.54 7.13
C THR A 146 -27.40 -20.88 6.58
N THR A 147 -26.84 -21.97 7.10
CA THR A 147 -27.33 -23.32 6.80
C THR A 147 -28.70 -23.43 7.47
N PRO A 148 -29.80 -23.70 6.76
CA PRO A 148 -31.06 -23.97 7.41
C PRO A 148 -30.89 -25.26 8.22
N ALA A 149 -31.17 -25.21 9.51
CA ALA A 149 -31.32 -26.43 10.30
C ALA A 149 -32.56 -27.17 9.78
N LEU A 150 -32.35 -28.42 9.33
CA LEU A 150 -33.40 -29.42 9.10
C LEU A 150 -33.41 -30.39 10.28
#